data_AF-A0A920N8Y0-F1
#
_entry.id   AF-A0A920N8Y0-F1
#
_cell.length_a   1.000
_cell.length_b   1.000
_cell.length_c   1.000
_cell.angle_alpha   90.00
_cell.angle_beta   90.00
_cell.angle_gamma   90.00
#
_symmetry.space_group_name_H-M   'P 1'
#
loop_
_entity.id
_entity.type
_entity.pdbx_description
1 polymer ?
#
loop_
_entity_poly.entity_id
_entity_poly.type
_entity_poly.pdbx_seq_one_letter_code
_entity_poly.pdbx_strand_id
1 'polypeptide(L)'
;MLAEDDPRKMQMDIIDEQIDTIGKTFLGLTFGCARCHDHKFDPIPTSDYYALAGILKSTKTMENFRVVAKWNETQLADRDVIASQIRHKKKIAESKKKIADKIRHAKERLLKSARRRPVTICWSPPPRGSDLDC
;
A
#
# COMPACT_ATOMS: atom_id res chain seq x y z
N MET A 1 -0.31 10.93 -9.15
CA MET A 1 -0.40 9.80 -8.21
C MET A 1 -1.86 9.71 -7.80
N LEU A 2 -2.53 8.56 -7.93
CA LEU A 2 -3.97 8.39 -7.63
C LEU A 2 -4.26 8.13 -6.14
N ALA A 3 -3.24 8.19 -5.29
CA ALA A 3 -3.34 8.04 -3.84
C ALA A 3 -2.73 9.29 -3.20
N GLU A 4 -3.38 9.77 -2.13
CA GLU A 4 -2.87 10.85 -1.30
C GLU A 4 -1.53 10.44 -0.67
N ASP A 5 -0.53 11.33 -0.76
CA ASP A 5 0.84 11.05 -0.29
C ASP A 5 1.05 11.48 1.17
N ASP A 6 0.30 12.48 1.68
CA ASP A 6 0.37 12.90 3.09
C ASP A 6 -0.37 11.89 3.99
N PRO A 7 0.33 11.21 4.91
CA PRO A 7 -0.30 10.22 5.79
C PRO A 7 -1.41 10.78 6.68
N ARG A 8 -1.28 12.05 7.10
CA ARG A 8 -2.30 12.68 7.96
C ARG A 8 -3.56 12.96 7.18
N LYS A 9 -3.43 13.40 5.93
CA LYS A 9 -4.56 13.65 5.05
C LYS A 9 -5.25 12.35 4.67
N MET A 10 -4.48 11.33 4.27
CA MET A 10 -5.01 9.99 4.01
C MET A 10 -5.78 9.43 5.20
N GLN A 11 -5.28 9.59 6.43
CA GLN A 11 -5.98 9.15 7.63
C GLN A 11 -7.34 9.86 7.78
N MET A 12 -7.39 11.17 7.59
CA MET A 12 -8.64 11.93 7.71
C MET A 12 -9.63 11.60 6.59
N ASP A 13 -9.15 11.37 5.37
CA ASP A 13 -9.98 10.96 4.23
C ASP A 13 -10.61 9.58 4.45
N ILE A 14 -9.85 8.63 5.01
CA ILE A 14 -10.39 7.32 5.42
C ILE A 14 -11.48 7.47 6.47
N ILE A 15 -11.27 8.31 7.48
CA ILE A 15 -12.27 8.54 8.54
C ILE A 15 -13.55 9.15 7.96
N ASP A 16 -13.42 10.11 7.05
CA ASP A 16 -14.58 10.71 6.40
C ASP A 16 -15.37 9.72 5.56
N GLU A 17 -14.69 8.92 4.74
CA GLU A 17 -15.31 7.87 3.95
C GLU A 17 -16.05 6.86 4.83
N GLN A 18 -15.49 6.54 6.01
CA GLN A 18 -16.17 5.70 7.00
C GLN A 18 -17.43 6.34 7.56
N ILE A 19 -17.38 7.62 7.92
CA ILE A 19 -18.56 8.36 8.41
C ILE A 19 -19.65 8.39 7.34
N ASP A 20 -19.29 8.74 6.12
CA ASP A 20 -20.22 8.82 5.00
C ASP A 20 -20.84 7.45 4.66
N THR A 21 -20.01 6.39 4.63
CA THR A 21 -20.47 5.02 4.42
C THR A 21 -21.42 4.60 5.53
N ILE A 22 -21.09 4.82 6.81
CA ILE A 22 -21.96 4.45 7.94
C ILE A 22 -23.29 5.20 7.86
N GLY A 23 -23.24 6.52 7.61
CA GLY A 23 -24.44 7.35 7.47
C GLY A 23 -25.36 6.84 6.37
N LYS A 24 -24.81 6.60 5.18
CA LYS A 24 -25.59 6.15 4.02
C LYS A 24 -26.15 4.74 4.20
N THR A 25 -25.35 3.81 4.72
CA THR A 25 -25.71 2.39 4.78
C THR A 25 -26.65 2.06 5.93
N PHE A 26 -26.46 2.66 7.10
CA PHE A 26 -27.25 2.31 8.30
C PHE A 26 -28.34 3.32 8.63
N LEU A 27 -28.13 4.60 8.30
CA LEU A 27 -29.06 5.67 8.67
C LEU A 27 -29.84 6.23 7.45
N GLY A 28 -29.39 5.94 6.22
CA GLY A 28 -29.96 6.53 5.01
C GLY A 28 -29.71 8.05 4.91
N LEU A 29 -28.70 8.57 5.62
CA LEU A 29 -28.39 10.00 5.72
C LEU A 29 -26.99 10.31 5.22
N THR A 30 -26.75 11.53 4.75
CA THR A 30 -25.42 11.99 4.32
C THR A 30 -24.84 12.99 5.30
N PHE A 31 -23.68 12.67 5.86
CA PHE A 31 -23.04 13.49 6.91
C PHE A 31 -22.08 14.54 6.35
N GLY A 32 -21.84 14.57 5.04
CA GLY A 32 -20.82 15.42 4.41
C GLY A 32 -20.97 16.93 4.67
N CYS A 33 -22.20 17.45 4.75
CA CYS A 33 -22.42 18.87 5.06
C CYS A 33 -22.07 19.22 6.51
N ALA A 34 -22.29 18.30 7.45
CA ALA A 34 -22.05 18.49 8.88
C ALA A 34 -20.58 18.78 9.21
N ARG A 35 -19.66 18.43 8.30
CA ARG A 35 -18.22 18.64 8.45
C ARG A 35 -17.85 20.12 8.65
N CYS A 36 -18.50 21.03 7.93
CA CYS A 36 -18.09 22.44 7.88
C CYS A 36 -19.09 23.38 8.56
N HIS A 37 -20.35 22.96 8.66
CA HIS A 37 -21.42 23.70 9.31
C HIS A 37 -22.49 22.72 9.79
N ASP A 38 -23.36 23.14 10.71
CA ASP A 38 -24.45 22.30 11.16
C ASP A 38 -25.32 21.87 9.97
N HIS A 39 -25.69 20.59 9.95
CA HIS A 39 -26.41 20.03 8.82
C HIS A 39 -27.73 20.76 8.57
N LYS A 40 -28.05 21.01 7.29
CA LYS A 40 -29.11 21.98 6.93
C LYS A 40 -30.52 21.52 7.32
N PHE A 41 -30.83 20.25 7.09
CA PHE A 41 -32.19 19.71 7.21
C PHE A 41 -32.34 18.85 8.46
N ASP A 42 -31.37 17.97 8.67
CA ASP A 42 -31.32 17.09 9.84
C ASP A 42 -30.60 17.73 11.04
N PRO A 43 -31.02 17.42 12.29
CA PRO A 43 -30.42 17.98 13.51
C PRO A 43 -29.08 17.29 13.83
N ILE A 44 -28.10 17.43 12.93
CA ILE A 44 -26.74 16.90 13.06
C ILE A 44 -25.80 18.09 13.16
N PRO A 45 -25.42 18.50 14.40
CA PRO A 45 -24.47 19.59 14.57
C PRO A 45 -23.06 19.16 14.14
N THR A 46 -22.22 20.12 13.78
CA THR A 46 -20.81 19.88 13.45
C THR A 46 -20.06 19.20 14.58
N SER A 47 -20.45 19.45 15.84
CA SER A 47 -19.88 18.76 17.01
C SER A 47 -20.04 17.24 16.93
N ASP A 48 -21.18 16.75 16.44
CA ASP A 48 -21.47 15.31 16.41
C ASP A 48 -20.70 14.63 15.28
N TYR A 49 -20.54 15.31 14.14
CA TYR A 49 -19.65 14.86 13.07
C TYR A 49 -18.22 14.66 13.59
N TYR A 50 -17.67 15.64 14.30
CA TYR A 50 -16.32 15.54 14.84
C TYR A 50 -16.20 14.59 16.05
N ALA A 51 -17.27 14.39 16.82
CA ALA A 51 -17.31 13.36 17.86
C ALA A 51 -17.17 11.96 17.24
N LEU A 52 -17.93 11.68 16.17
CA LEU A 52 -17.84 10.42 15.43
C LEU A 52 -16.46 10.26 14.76
N ALA A 53 -15.93 11.33 14.15
CA ALA A 53 -14.58 11.33 13.61
C ALA A 53 -13.52 11.00 14.68
N GLY A 54 -13.69 11.51 15.91
CA GLY A 54 -12.83 11.20 17.05
C GLY A 54 -12.87 9.72 17.45
N ILE A 55 -14.07 9.12 17.45
CA ILE A 55 -14.25 7.69 17.72
C ILE A 55 -13.50 6.86 16.67
N LEU A 56 -13.73 7.12 15.38
CA LEU A 56 -13.13 6.38 14.29
C LEU A 56 -11.61 6.58 14.22
N LYS A 57 -11.13 7.81 14.47
CA LYS A 57 -9.69 8.10 14.57
C LYS A 57 -8.99 7.31 15.67
N SER A 58 -9.71 6.96 16.73
CA SER A 58 -9.18 6.18 17.85
C SER A 58 -9.07 4.68 17.54
N THR A 59 -9.65 4.23 16.41
CA THR A 59 -9.54 2.85 15.96
C THR A 59 -8.28 2.59 15.14
N LYS A 60 -7.74 1.37 15.22
CA LYS A 60 -6.58 0.94 14.42
C LYS A 60 -7.05 0.15 13.21
N THR A 61 -7.40 0.84 12.13
CA THR A 61 -7.86 0.21 10.87
C THR A 61 -6.71 -0.19 9.94
N MET A 62 -5.60 0.54 10.00
CA MET A 62 -4.41 0.34 9.17
C MET A 62 -3.14 0.26 10.04
N GLU A 63 -2.14 -0.50 9.58
CA GLU A 63 -0.79 -0.50 10.19
C GLU A 63 -0.05 0.82 9.92
N ASN A 64 -0.29 1.43 8.77
CA ASN A 64 0.25 2.73 8.39
C ASN A 64 -0.65 3.41 7.34
N PHE A 65 -0.53 4.73 7.22
CA PHE A 65 -1.28 5.57 6.26
C PHE A 65 -0.38 6.06 5.12
N ARG A 66 0.50 5.19 4.59
CA ARG A 66 1.29 5.52 3.39
C ARG A 66 0.61 4.93 2.16
N VAL A 67 1.10 5.29 0.97
CA VAL A 67 0.60 4.82 -0.34
C VAL A 67 0.41 3.30 -0.41
N VAL A 68 1.25 2.53 0.30
CA VAL A 68 1.06 1.08 0.49
C VAL A 68 0.59 0.82 1.92
N ALA A 69 -0.65 1.24 2.19
CA ALA A 69 -1.29 1.01 3.49
C ALA A 69 -1.63 -0.48 3.63
N LYS A 70 -1.34 -1.03 4.81
CA LYS A 70 -1.66 -2.42 5.13
C LYS A 70 -2.79 -2.45 6.14
N TRP A 71 -3.84 -3.19 5.81
CA TRP A 71 -4.99 -3.39 6.70
C TRP A 71 -4.56 -4.07 8.00
N ASN A 72 -5.08 -3.55 9.11
CA ASN A 72 -4.87 -4.14 10.42
C ASN A 72 -5.84 -5.32 10.61
N GLU A 73 -5.40 -6.51 10.22
CA GLU A 73 -6.19 -7.74 10.36
C GLU A 73 -6.11 -8.28 11.79
N THR A 74 -7.26 -8.40 12.46
CA THR A 74 -7.36 -9.11 13.73
C THR A 74 -7.73 -10.57 13.46
N GLN A 75 -6.88 -11.52 13.85
CA GLN A 75 -7.15 -12.93 13.64
C GLN A 75 -8.23 -13.42 14.60
N LEU A 76 -9.31 -13.99 14.06
CA LEU A 76 -10.39 -14.61 14.84
C LEU A 76 -10.12 -16.08 15.22
N ALA A 77 -8.93 -16.60 14.87
CA ALA A 77 -8.59 -17.99 15.12
C ALA A 77 -8.34 -18.25 16.62
N ASP A 78 -8.45 -19.53 17.01
CA ASP A 78 -8.10 -19.96 18.37
C ASP A 78 -6.64 -19.60 18.70
N ARG A 79 -6.34 -19.35 19.98
CA ARG A 79 -5.03 -18.95 20.49
C ARG A 79 -3.93 -19.91 20.06
N ASP A 80 -4.23 -21.21 20.05
CA ASP A 80 -3.28 -22.24 19.64
C ASP A 80 -2.96 -22.18 18.15
N VAL A 81 -3.98 -21.90 17.32
CA VAL A 81 -3.82 -21.71 15.89
C VAL A 81 -3.00 -20.45 15.63
N ILE A 82 -3.27 -19.35 16.32
CA ILE A 82 -2.48 -18.11 16.24
C ILE A 82 -1.01 -18.39 16.59
N ALA A 83 -0.75 -19.10 17.68
CA ALA A 83 0.62 -19.47 18.08
C ALA A 83 1.32 -20.31 17.00
N SER A 84 0.61 -21.25 16.38
CA SER A 84 1.15 -22.05 15.26
C SER A 84 1.48 -21.19 14.05
N GLN A 85 0.63 -20.23 13.71
CA GLN A 85 0.84 -19.33 12.58
C GLN A 85 2.03 -18.39 12.83
N ILE A 86 2.19 -17.88 14.05
CA ILE A 86 3.36 -17.07 14.42
C ILE A 86 4.66 -17.88 14.24
N ARG A 87 4.67 -19.15 14.69
CA ARG A 87 5.83 -20.05 14.49
C ARG A 87 6.12 -20.27 13.01
N HIS A 88 5.09 -20.53 12.19
CA HIS A 88 5.26 -20.72 10.75
C HIS A 88 5.73 -19.45 10.04
N LYS A 89 5.14 -18.29 10.36
CA LYS A 89 5.56 -16.98 9.82
C LYS A 89 7.04 -16.70 10.13
N LYS A 90 7.51 -17.03 11.34
CA LYS A 90 8.93 -16.90 11.71
C LYS A 90 9.84 -17.78 10.84
N LYS A 91 9.50 -19.06 10.66
CA LYS A 91 10.26 -19.99 9.78
C LYS A 91 10.29 -19.51 8.32
N ILE A 92 9.16 -19.02 7.82
CA ILE A 92 9.06 -18.46 6.46
C ILE A 92 9.96 -17.22 6.33
N ALA A 93 9.97 -16.32 7.31
CA ALA A 93 10.82 -15.14 7.31
C ALA A 93 12.32 -15.49 7.30
N GLU A 94 12.73 -16.44 8.13
CA GLU A 94 14.12 -16.96 8.14
C GLU A 94 14.51 -17.56 6.79
N SER A 95 13.61 -18.34 6.18
CA SER A 95 13.83 -18.97 4.87
C SER A 95 13.92 -17.94 3.75
N LYS A 96 13.04 -16.92 3.75
CA LYS A 96 13.08 -15.80 2.81
C LYS A 96 14.39 -15.01 2.91
N LYS A 97 14.90 -14.78 4.13
CA LYS A 97 16.21 -14.13 4.33
C LYS A 97 17.34 -14.93 3.67
N LYS A 98 17.39 -16.24 3.90
CA LYS A 98 18.38 -17.13 3.27
C LYS A 98 18.31 -17.11 1.75
N ILE A 99 17.10 -17.11 1.19
CA ILE A 99 16.88 -17.03 -0.26
C ILE A 99 17.38 -15.68 -0.80
N ALA A 100 17.04 -14.58 -0.14
CA ALA A 100 17.50 -13.24 -0.53
C ALA A 100 19.02 -13.13 -0.53
N ASP A 101 19.69 -13.68 0.48
CA ASP A 101 21.16 -13.72 0.53
C ASP A 101 21.76 -14.53 -0.62
N LYS A 102 21.19 -15.71 -0.93
CA LYS A 102 21.62 -16.52 -2.08
C LYS A 102 21.42 -15.78 -3.40
N ILE A 103 20.29 -15.10 -3.58
CA ILE A 103 20.01 -14.29 -4.78
C ILE A 103 21.01 -13.14 -4.89
N ARG A 104 21.30 -12.43 -3.80
CA ARG A 104 22.28 -11.35 -3.77
C ARG A 104 23.67 -11.84 -4.20
N HIS A 105 24.16 -12.93 -3.60
CA HIS A 105 25.44 -13.53 -3.96
C HIS A 105 25.47 -14.06 -5.41
N ALA A 106 24.37 -14.63 -5.90
CA ALA A 106 24.26 -15.05 -7.30
C ALA A 106 24.32 -13.85 -8.24
N LYS A 107 23.58 -12.77 -7.95
CA LYS A 107 23.56 -11.54 -8.74
C LYS A 107 24.93 -10.86 -8.77
N GLU A 108 25.62 -10.77 -7.63
CA GLU A 108 26.98 -10.23 -7.55
C GLU A 108 27.97 -11.04 -8.40
N ARG A 109 27.88 -12.39 -8.37
CA ARG A 109 28.71 -13.25 -9.23
C ARG A 109 28.44 -13.02 -10.72
N LEU A 110 27.16 -12.97 -11.11
CA LEU A 110 26.74 -12.72 -12.49
C LEU A 110 27.20 -11.34 -12.98
N LEU A 111 27.05 -10.30 -12.17
CA LEU A 111 27.53 -8.96 -12.49
C LEU A 111 29.04 -8.92 -12.66
N LYS A 112 29.79 -9.60 -11.79
CA LYS A 112 31.26 -9.71 -11.92
C LYS A 112 31.66 -10.48 -13.19
N SER A 113 30.98 -11.56 -13.53
CA SER A 113 31.24 -12.29 -14.78
C SER A 113 30.86 -11.49 -16.02
N ALA A 114 29.75 -10.75 -15.98
CA ALA A 114 29.33 -9.87 -17.07
C ALA A 114 30.32 -8.72 -17.27
N ARG A 115 30.83 -8.13 -16.19
CA ARG A 115 31.86 -7.07 -16.22
C ARG A 115 33.23 -7.57 -16.71
N ARG A 116 33.53 -8.87 -16.57
CA ARG A 116 34.78 -9.51 -17.04
C ARG A 116 34.74 -9.97 -18.49
N ARG A 117 33.55 -10.14 -19.09
CA ARG A 117 33.45 -10.39 -20.53
C ARG A 117 33.68 -9.04 -21.23
N PRO A 118 34.78 -8.85 -21.98
CA PRO A 118 34.90 -7.66 -22.81
C PRO A 118 33.73 -7.72 -23.80
N VAL A 119 32.81 -6.79 -23.68
CA VAL A 119 31.85 -6.53 -24.76
C VAL A 119 32.70 -5.84 -25.82
N THR A 120 33.35 -6.62 -26.68
CA THR A 120 33.86 -6.10 -27.94
C THR A 120 32.62 -5.72 -28.73
N ILE A 121 32.12 -4.50 -28.51
CA ILE A 121 31.08 -3.92 -29.33
C ILE A 121 31.73 -3.77 -30.71
N CYS A 122 31.60 -4.78 -31.56
CA CYS A 122 31.78 -4.61 -32.99
C CYS A 122 30.63 -3.70 -33.44
N TRP A 123 30.80 -2.40 -33.25
CA TRP A 123 29.97 -1.40 -33.90
C TRP A 123 30.39 -1.38 -35.36
N SER A 124 29.90 -2.35 -36.14
CA SER A 124 29.91 -2.22 -37.59
C SER A 124 28.79 -1.24 -37.92
N PRO A 125 29.09 -0.03 -38.43
CA PRO A 125 28.04 0.87 -38.89
C PRO A 125 27.23 0.14 -39.97
N PRO A 126 25.89 0.29 -40.01
CA PRO A 126 25.10 -0.23 -41.11
C PRO A 126 25.64 0.37 -42.41
N PRO A 127 25.79 -0.42 -43.50
CA PRO A 127 26.28 0.11 -44.76
C PRO A 127 25.36 1.26 -45.21
N ARG A 128 25.95 2.45 -45.39
CA ARG A 128 25.28 3.59 -46.03
C ARG A 128 25.07 3.19 -47.48
N GLY A 129 23.80 3.05 -47.85
CA GLY A 129 23.41 2.43 -49.11
C GLY A 129 23.90 3.14 -50.35
N SER A 130 24.12 2.35 -51.39
CA SER A 130 23.87 2.58 -52.81
C SER A 130 24.54 1.42 -53.55
N ASP A 131 23.83 0.82 -54.49
CA ASP A 131 24.26 -0.10 -55.57
C ASP A 131 23.25 -1.27 -55.63
N LEU A 132 22.20 -1.16 -56.45
CA LEU A 132 22.17 -1.48 -57.89
C LEU A 132 21.92 -2.97 -58.15
N ASP A 133 20.80 -3.20 -58.83
CA ASP A 133 20.51 -4.24 -59.82
C ASP A 133 20.16 -5.69 -59.40
N CYS A 134 19.03 -6.09 -60.02
CA CYS A 134 18.35 -7.39 -60.14
C CYS A 134 17.47 -7.88 -58.97
#